data_AF-A0A1C7HQP2-F1
#
_entry.id   AF-A0A1C7HQP2-F1
#
_cell.length_a   1.000
_cell.length_b   1.000
_cell.length_c   1.000
_cell.angle_alpha   90.00
_cell.angle_beta   90.00
_cell.angle_gamma   90.00
#
_symmetry.space_group_name_H-M   'P 1'
#
loop_
_entity.id
_entity.type
_entity.pdbx_description
1 polymer ?
#
loop_
_entity_poly.entity_id
_entity_poly.type
_entity_poly.pdbx_seq_one_letter_code
_entity_poly.pdbx_strand_id
1 'polypeptide(L)'
;MTRKEITILLGDILYQQRFTGVGKYYASEVTTDYGTKDMCRVDYMQFVPPNQMSISGLEKGIFICYEIKSCLSDFKSGHGQNYIGEENYLVMPMELYKKVIHDIPHDIGVLVPVPSTLGRKNSDCWQEFDNPTEFKGNSNDWRLHKIRDAYPKHRKKSMTELLFCMLRSGR
;
A
#
# COMPACT_ATOMS: atom_id res chain seq x y z
N MET A 1 -16.83 6.43 -11.59
CA MET A 1 -15.67 5.75 -12.20
C MET A 1 -15.87 4.25 -12.20
N THR A 2 -15.29 3.55 -13.18
CA THR A 2 -15.24 2.08 -13.19
C THR A 2 -14.22 1.58 -12.16
N ARG A 3 -14.34 0.31 -11.76
CA ARG A 3 -13.37 -0.37 -10.87
C ARG A 3 -11.93 -0.17 -11.33
N LYS A 4 -11.69 -0.33 -12.64
CA LYS A 4 -10.36 -0.23 -13.25
C LYS A 4 -9.80 1.19 -13.16
N GLU A 5 -10.62 2.20 -13.41
CA GLU A 5 -10.23 3.61 -13.28
C GLU A 5 -9.84 3.95 -11.84
N ILE A 6 -10.60 3.47 -10.85
CA ILE A 6 -10.29 3.66 -9.42
C ILE A 6 -8.96 3.00 -9.07
N THR A 7 -8.71 1.77 -9.51
CA THR A 7 -7.43 1.08 -9.27
C THR A 7 -6.26 1.87 -9.85
N ILE A 8 -6.37 2.36 -11.09
CA ILE A 8 -5.33 3.16 -11.74
C ILE A 8 -5.09 4.44 -10.95
N LEU A 9 -6.15 5.18 -10.61
CA LEU A 9 -6.04 6.43 -9.86
C LEU A 9 -5.40 6.24 -8.47
N LEU A 10 -5.77 5.19 -7.74
CA LEU A 10 -5.14 4.85 -6.46
C LEU A 10 -3.65 4.51 -6.63
N GLY A 11 -3.30 3.76 -7.67
CA GLY A 11 -1.92 3.43 -8.02
C GLY A 11 -1.09 4.67 -8.34
N ASP A 12 -1.65 5.59 -9.14
CA ASP A 12 -1.00 6.85 -9.51
C ASP A 12 -0.76 7.74 -8.28
N ILE A 13 -1.76 7.87 -7.40
CA ILE A 13 -1.64 8.63 -6.14
C ILE A 13 -0.55 8.02 -5.25
N LEU A 14 -0.56 6.69 -5.08
CA LEU A 14 0.43 5.98 -4.27
C LEU A 14 1.83 6.18 -4.84
N TYR A 15 2.00 5.98 -6.14
CA TYR A 15 3.27 6.15 -6.83
C TYR A 15 3.83 7.56 -6.64
N GLN A 16 3.03 8.58 -6.93
CA GLN A 16 3.44 9.98 -6.81
C GLN A 16 3.88 10.35 -5.39
N GLN A 17 3.23 9.81 -4.35
CA GLN A 17 3.44 10.25 -2.97
C GLN A 17 4.35 9.34 -2.13
N ARG A 18 4.69 8.13 -2.60
CA ARG A 18 5.55 7.18 -1.86
C ARG A 18 6.80 6.77 -2.61
N PHE A 19 6.74 6.74 -3.94
CA PHE A 19 7.77 6.13 -4.77
C PHE A 19 8.55 7.12 -5.63
N THR A 20 8.14 8.39 -5.65
CA THR A 20 8.93 9.46 -6.28
C THR A 20 10.02 9.97 -5.35
N GLY A 21 11.15 10.37 -5.93
CA GLY A 21 12.28 10.96 -5.22
C GLY A 21 13.48 10.03 -5.03
N VAL A 22 14.59 10.60 -4.56
CA VAL A 22 15.85 9.89 -4.37
C VAL A 22 15.76 8.90 -3.21
N GLY A 23 16.33 7.71 -3.37
CA GLY A 23 16.40 6.70 -2.31
C GLY A 23 15.09 5.95 -2.06
N LYS A 24 14.17 5.94 -3.02
CA LYS A 24 12.96 5.10 -2.99
C LYS A 24 13.19 3.82 -3.78
N TYR A 25 13.30 2.70 -3.08
CA TYR A 25 13.49 1.38 -3.68
C TYR A 25 12.17 0.60 -3.63
N TYR A 26 11.55 0.38 -4.78
CA TYR A 26 10.27 -0.31 -4.83
C TYR A 26 10.15 -1.10 -6.14
N ALA A 27 9.18 -2.01 -6.17
CA ALA A 27 8.76 -2.70 -7.38
C ALA A 27 7.23 -2.93 -7.33
N SER A 28 6.61 -3.00 -8.50
CA SER A 28 5.18 -3.28 -8.67
C SER A 28 4.94 -4.74 -9.09
N GLU A 29 3.77 -5.28 -8.77
CA GLU A 29 3.33 -6.65 -9.11
C GLU A 29 4.32 -7.75 -8.66
N VAL A 30 4.85 -7.61 -7.44
CA VAL A 30 5.86 -8.51 -6.89
C VAL A 30 5.24 -9.86 -6.56
N THR A 31 5.67 -10.89 -7.27
CA THR A 31 5.21 -12.27 -7.03
C THR A 31 6.22 -13.04 -6.19
N THR A 32 5.76 -13.60 -5.09
CA THR A 32 6.49 -14.51 -4.19
C THR A 32 5.99 -15.94 -4.35
N ASP A 33 6.83 -16.92 -3.99
CA ASP A 33 6.51 -18.36 -4.05
C ASP A 33 6.03 -18.81 -5.45
N TYR A 34 6.63 -18.23 -6.49
CA TYR A 34 6.27 -18.47 -7.88
C TYR A 34 6.40 -19.96 -8.24
N GLY A 35 5.36 -20.51 -8.87
CA GLY A 35 5.30 -21.92 -9.25
C GLY A 35 4.89 -22.88 -8.12
N THR A 36 4.55 -22.35 -6.94
CA THR A 36 4.04 -23.14 -5.81
C THR A 36 2.53 -22.89 -5.59
N LYS A 37 1.93 -23.65 -4.65
CA LYS A 37 0.54 -23.44 -4.22
C LYS A 37 0.35 -22.18 -3.38
N ASP A 38 1.43 -21.68 -2.77
CA ASP A 38 1.41 -20.51 -1.88
C ASP A 38 1.73 -19.21 -2.62
N MET A 39 1.68 -19.23 -3.96
CA MET A 39 1.99 -18.08 -4.80
C MET A 39 1.16 -16.86 -4.41
N CYS A 40 1.85 -15.79 -4.05
CA CYS A 40 1.26 -14.52 -3.67
C CYS A 40 1.82 -13.39 -4.54
N ARG A 41 0.94 -12.56 -5.10
CA ARG A 41 1.31 -11.31 -5.77
C ARG A 41 0.90 -10.12 -4.90
N VAL A 42 1.84 -9.19 -4.72
CA VAL A 42 1.66 -7.92 -4.02
C VAL A 42 1.68 -6.79 -5.05
N ASP A 43 0.75 -5.84 -4.98
CA ASP A 43 0.66 -4.76 -5.96
C ASP A 43 1.91 -3.86 -5.95
N TYR A 44 2.37 -3.43 -4.77
CA TYR A 44 3.64 -2.71 -4.62
C TYR A 44 4.40 -3.17 -3.39
N MET A 45 5.71 -3.36 -3.54
CA MET A 45 6.62 -3.66 -2.45
C MET A 45 7.73 -2.62 -2.41
N GLN A 46 8.03 -2.08 -1.23
CA GLN A 46 9.09 -1.11 -1.00
C GLN A 46 10.11 -1.66 -0.02
N PHE A 47 11.39 -1.50 -0.33
CA PHE A 47 12.48 -1.78 0.59
C PHE A 47 12.98 -0.46 1.20
N VAL A 48 12.98 -0.40 2.54
CA VAL A 48 13.35 0.81 3.30
C VAL A 48 14.49 0.47 4.26
N PRO A 49 15.75 0.70 3.87
CA PRO A 49 16.88 0.57 4.77
C PRO A 49 17.02 1.79 5.70
N PRO A 50 17.37 1.62 6.99
CA PRO A 50 17.75 2.71 7.87
C PRO A 50 18.83 3.64 7.31
N ASN A 51 19.80 3.07 6.58
CA ASN A 51 20.80 3.78 5.80
C ASN A 51 21.37 2.87 4.70
N GLN A 52 21.96 3.48 3.67
CA GLN A 52 22.52 2.77 2.51
C GLN A 52 24.05 2.62 2.60
N MET A 53 24.68 3.10 3.68
CA MET A 53 26.12 3.27 3.80
C MET A 53 26.81 2.15 4.59
N SER A 54 26.05 1.25 5.19
CA SER A 54 26.59 0.16 6.01
C SER A 54 25.87 -1.15 5.75
N ILE A 55 26.60 -2.26 5.87
CA ILE A 55 26.04 -3.62 5.80
C ILE A 55 24.89 -3.75 6.81
N SER A 56 25.13 -3.34 8.06
CA SER A 56 24.08 -3.38 9.09
C SER A 56 22.85 -2.54 8.74
N GLY A 57 23.03 -1.38 8.09
CA GLY A 57 21.93 -0.54 7.63
C GLY A 57 21.07 -1.22 6.59
N LEU A 58 21.69 -1.89 5.62
CA LEU A 58 20.97 -2.65 4.60
C LEU A 58 20.27 -3.87 5.19
N GLU A 59 20.95 -4.65 6.04
CA GLU A 59 20.39 -5.88 6.64
C GLU A 59 19.21 -5.61 7.59
N LYS A 60 19.18 -4.42 8.21
CA LYS A 60 18.06 -3.95 9.05
C LYS A 60 16.93 -3.31 8.23
N GLY A 61 17.04 -3.21 6.91
CA GLY A 61 16.00 -2.66 6.08
C GLY A 61 14.73 -3.48 6.12
N ILE A 62 13.58 -2.82 6.05
CA ILE A 62 12.26 -3.45 6.14
C ILE A 62 11.57 -3.47 4.78
N PHE A 63 10.63 -4.41 4.60
CA PHE A 63 9.75 -4.43 3.44
C PHE A 63 8.37 -3.91 3.83
N ILE A 64 7.90 -2.92 3.07
CA ILE A 64 6.55 -2.38 3.17
C ILE A 64 5.76 -2.85 1.95
N CYS A 65 4.67 -3.56 2.19
CA CYS A 65 3.75 -4.00 1.13
C CYS A 65 2.53 -3.08 1.07
N TYR A 66 2.11 -2.75 -0.15
CA TYR A 66 0.91 -1.98 -0.42
C TYR A 66 0.01 -2.76 -1.36
N GLU A 67 -1.26 -2.86 -1.01
CA GLU A 67 -2.28 -3.59 -1.76
C GLU A 67 -3.46 -2.66 -2.07
N ILE A 68 -3.82 -2.54 -3.34
CA ILE A 68 -4.87 -1.63 -3.80
C ILE A 68 -6.22 -2.35 -3.78
N LYS A 69 -7.18 -1.79 -3.04
CA LYS A 69 -8.56 -2.27 -2.99
C LYS A 69 -9.49 -1.19 -3.51
N SER A 70 -9.98 -1.38 -4.73
CA SER A 70 -10.85 -0.41 -5.39
C SER A 70 -12.32 -0.52 -4.98
N CYS A 71 -12.77 -1.72 -4.56
CA CYS A 71 -14.16 -1.99 -4.22
C CYS A 71 -14.31 -3.11 -3.17
N LEU A 72 -15.53 -3.32 -2.71
CA LEU A 72 -15.84 -4.32 -1.67
C LEU A 72 -15.57 -5.76 -2.13
N SER A 73 -15.84 -6.07 -3.40
CA SER A 73 -15.52 -7.40 -3.94
C SER A 73 -14.01 -7.65 -3.97
N ASP A 74 -13.21 -6.63 -4.25
CA ASP A 74 -11.75 -6.74 -4.24
C ASP A 74 -11.23 -7.03 -2.84
N PHE A 75 -11.78 -6.34 -1.85
CA PHE A 75 -11.47 -6.60 -0.45
C PHE A 75 -11.86 -8.02 -0.04
N LYS A 76 -13.10 -8.44 -0.33
CA LYS A 76 -13.61 -9.76 0.06
C LYS A 76 -13.01 -10.93 -0.71
N SER A 77 -12.35 -10.69 -1.84
CA SER A 77 -11.69 -11.74 -2.62
C SER A 77 -10.54 -12.43 -1.87
N GLY A 78 -9.98 -11.78 -0.84
CA GLY A 78 -8.84 -12.29 -0.08
C GLY A 78 -7.50 -12.22 -0.84
N HIS A 79 -7.51 -11.91 -2.15
CA HIS A 79 -6.28 -11.71 -2.91
C HIS A 79 -5.43 -10.60 -2.29
N GLY A 80 -4.12 -10.80 -2.21
CA GLY A 80 -3.18 -9.82 -1.66
C GLY A 80 -3.25 -9.63 -0.13
N GLN A 81 -3.99 -10.47 0.60
CA GLN A 81 -4.04 -10.46 2.08
C GLN A 81 -3.05 -11.43 2.74
N ASN A 82 -1.96 -11.77 2.04
CA ASN A 82 -0.93 -12.66 2.58
C ASN A 82 0.03 -11.95 3.56
N TYR A 83 0.04 -10.60 3.53
CA TYR A 83 0.73 -9.73 4.48
C TYR A 83 2.17 -10.15 4.79
N ILE A 84 2.97 -10.30 3.72
CA ILE A 84 4.33 -10.86 3.77
C ILE A 84 5.40 -9.86 4.23
N GLY A 85 5.13 -8.55 4.14
CA GLY A 85 6.04 -7.50 4.59
C GLY A 85 6.03 -7.35 6.11
N GLU A 86 7.06 -6.69 6.64
CA GLU A 86 7.06 -6.25 8.03
C GLU A 86 5.98 -5.21 8.27
N GLU A 87 5.76 -4.28 7.33
CA GLU A 87 4.60 -3.40 7.32
C GLU A 87 3.72 -3.70 6.10
N ASN A 88 2.41 -3.66 6.29
CA ASN A 88 1.45 -3.94 5.23
C ASN A 88 0.33 -2.90 5.26
N TYR A 89 0.06 -2.29 4.11
CA TYR A 89 -0.94 -1.25 3.94
C TYR A 89 -1.97 -1.64 2.90
N LEU A 90 -3.24 -1.44 3.23
CA LEU A 90 -4.32 -1.41 2.25
C LEU A 90 -4.50 0.03 1.75
N VAL A 91 -4.57 0.21 0.44
CA VAL A 91 -4.82 1.50 -0.22
C VAL A 91 -6.21 1.46 -0.82
N MET A 92 -7.11 2.29 -0.32
CA MET A 92 -8.52 2.25 -0.74
C MET A 92 -9.21 3.60 -0.63
N PRO A 93 -10.32 3.82 -1.38
CA PRO A 93 -11.12 5.04 -1.24
C PRO A 93 -11.79 5.12 0.15
N MET A 94 -12.10 6.34 0.60
CA MET A 94 -12.72 6.56 1.91
C MET A 94 -14.05 5.83 2.07
N GLU A 95 -14.87 5.81 1.01
CA GLU A 95 -16.14 5.09 1.01
C GLU A 95 -15.99 3.58 1.25
N LEU A 96 -14.92 2.96 0.72
CA LEU A 96 -14.64 1.56 0.95
C LEU A 96 -14.17 1.36 2.38
N TYR A 97 -13.24 2.18 2.84
CA TYR A 97 -12.71 2.11 4.21
C TYR A 97 -13.82 2.16 5.26
N LYS A 98 -14.79 3.08 5.11
CA LYS A 98 -15.96 3.18 6.00
C LYS A 98 -16.77 1.88 6.10
N LYS A 99 -16.84 1.10 5.02
CA LYS A 99 -17.59 -0.16 4.97
C LYS A 99 -16.83 -1.34 5.58
N VAL A 100 -15.50 -1.33 5.53
CA VAL A 100 -14.66 -2.49 5.91
C VAL A 100 -13.81 -2.25 7.16
N ILE A 101 -13.92 -1.10 7.81
CA ILE A 101 -13.07 -0.71 8.95
C ILE A 101 -12.96 -1.78 10.04
N HIS A 102 -14.06 -2.49 10.32
CA HIS A 102 -14.12 -3.56 11.32
C HIS A 102 -13.58 -4.90 10.84
N ASP A 103 -13.45 -5.09 9.52
CA ASP A 103 -12.95 -6.33 8.91
C ASP A 103 -11.43 -6.30 8.71
N ILE A 104 -10.77 -5.14 8.82
CA ILE A 104 -9.33 -4.99 8.62
C ILE A 104 -8.55 -5.45 9.87
N PRO A 105 -7.68 -6.48 9.78
CA PRO A 105 -6.95 -7.03 10.93
C PRO A 105 -6.08 -5.98 11.66
N HIS A 106 -5.95 -6.05 13.00
CA HIS A 106 -5.35 -5.01 13.86
C HIS A 106 -3.97 -4.49 13.38
N ASP A 107 -3.16 -5.37 12.83
CA ASP A 107 -1.78 -5.13 12.41
C ASP A 107 -1.61 -4.49 11.03
N ILE A 108 -2.70 -4.33 10.28
CA ILE A 108 -2.69 -3.79 8.92
C ILE A 108 -2.97 -2.28 8.92
N GLY A 109 -2.07 -1.54 8.27
CA GLY A 109 -2.23 -0.10 8.06
C GLY A 109 -3.19 0.22 6.92
N VAL A 110 -3.74 1.44 6.93
CA VAL A 110 -4.66 1.89 5.88
C VAL A 110 -4.26 3.26 5.39
N LEU A 111 -4.13 3.36 4.07
CA LEU A 111 -3.91 4.60 3.35
C LEU A 111 -5.17 4.97 2.57
N VAL A 112 -5.65 6.19 2.77
CA VAL A 112 -6.85 6.71 2.11
C VAL A 112 -6.51 8.03 1.42
N PRO A 113 -6.88 8.20 0.14
CA PRO A 113 -6.81 9.50 -0.51
C PRO A 113 -7.91 10.42 0.03
N VAL A 114 -7.52 11.62 0.47
CA VAL A 114 -8.39 12.71 0.90
C VAL A 114 -8.19 13.87 -0.07
N PRO A 115 -9.23 14.64 -0.44
CA PRO A 115 -9.07 15.77 -1.34
C PRO A 115 -7.98 16.73 -0.85
N SER A 116 -7.09 17.17 -1.74
CA SER A 116 -5.97 18.08 -1.42
C SER A 116 -6.43 19.43 -0.86
N THR A 117 -7.68 19.81 -1.10
CA THR A 117 -8.34 21.01 -0.54
C THR A 117 -8.66 20.86 0.95
N LEU A 118 -8.96 19.64 1.39
CA LEU A 118 -9.37 19.32 2.76
C LEU A 118 -8.23 18.68 3.55
N GLY A 119 -7.36 17.83 2.99
CA GLY A 119 -6.33 17.04 3.72
C GLY A 119 -5.14 17.79 4.34
N ARG A 120 -5.35 18.96 4.97
CA ARG A 120 -4.31 19.76 5.63
C ARG A 120 -4.28 19.57 7.14
N LYS A 121 -5.41 19.27 7.77
CA LYS A 121 -5.51 18.98 9.20
C LYS A 121 -6.08 17.58 9.43
N ASN A 122 -5.79 17.02 10.60
CA ASN A 122 -6.35 15.72 11.00
C ASN A 122 -7.89 15.76 11.11
N SER A 123 -8.48 16.92 11.47
CA SER A 123 -9.93 17.13 11.48
C SER A 123 -10.59 16.82 10.13
N ASP A 124 -9.86 17.07 9.05
CA ASP A 124 -10.42 17.03 7.70
C ASP A 124 -10.52 15.59 7.20
N CYS A 125 -9.68 14.69 7.72
CA CYS A 125 -9.82 13.24 7.51
C CYS A 125 -11.11 12.70 8.14
N TRP A 126 -11.52 13.22 9.31
CA TRP A 126 -12.77 12.84 9.95
C TRP A 126 -13.99 13.36 9.19
N GLN A 127 -13.93 14.60 8.70
CA GLN A 127 -14.99 15.17 7.85
C GLN A 127 -15.18 14.36 6.57
N GLU A 128 -14.09 13.99 5.92
CA GLU A 128 -14.10 13.12 4.73
C GLU A 128 -14.62 11.71 5.07
N PHE A 129 -14.35 11.19 6.27
CA PHE A 129 -14.92 9.91 6.70
C PHE A 129 -16.44 9.98 6.90
N ASP A 130 -16.93 11.07 7.49
CA ASP A 130 -18.36 11.28 7.72
C ASP A 130 -19.11 11.47 6.40
N ASN A 131 -18.58 12.34 5.52
CA ASN A 131 -19.13 12.67 4.21
C ASN A 131 -18.07 12.49 3.12
N PRO A 132 -17.86 11.26 2.62
CA PRO A 132 -16.87 10.99 1.58
C PRO A 132 -17.12 11.80 0.31
N THR A 133 -16.08 12.44 -0.17
CA THR A 133 -16.05 13.09 -1.48
C THR A 133 -16.03 12.00 -2.56
N GLU A 134 -16.78 12.22 -3.64
CA GLU A 134 -16.78 11.30 -4.77
C GLU A 134 -15.35 11.13 -5.31
N PHE A 135 -14.86 9.89 -5.32
CA PHE A 135 -13.49 9.58 -5.73
C PHE A 135 -13.33 9.67 -7.26
N LYS A 136 -12.96 10.86 -7.73
CA LYS A 136 -12.77 11.20 -9.16
C LYS A 136 -11.68 12.25 -9.40
N GLY A 137 -11.39 12.52 -10.66
CA GLY A 137 -10.40 13.53 -11.06
C GLY A 137 -9.01 12.94 -11.30
N ASN A 138 -7.98 13.75 -11.07
CA ASN A 138 -6.58 13.39 -11.29
C ASN A 138 -5.86 13.09 -9.97
N SER A 139 -4.74 12.39 -10.03
CA SER A 139 -3.96 12.03 -8.85
C SER A 139 -3.50 13.22 -7.99
N ASN A 140 -3.25 14.38 -8.61
CA ASN A 140 -2.87 15.62 -7.92
C ASN A 140 -3.99 16.23 -7.06
N ASP A 141 -5.25 15.87 -7.34
CA ASP A 141 -6.42 16.37 -6.60
C ASP A 141 -6.54 15.70 -5.21
N TRP A 142 -5.73 14.66 -4.96
CA TRP A 142 -5.81 13.83 -3.78
C TRP A 142 -4.48 13.78 -3.02
N ARG A 143 -4.57 13.76 -1.70
CA ARG A 143 -3.44 13.53 -0.79
C ARG A 143 -3.63 12.21 -0.06
N LEU A 144 -2.59 11.39 -0.02
CA LEU A 144 -2.63 10.07 0.61
C LEU A 144 -2.35 10.16 2.10
N HIS A 145 -3.40 9.99 2.91
CA HIS A 145 -3.32 10.02 4.37
C HIS A 145 -3.20 8.61 4.93
N LYS A 146 -2.35 8.47 5.96
CA LYS A 146 -2.30 7.27 6.78
C LYS A 146 -3.35 7.41 7.87
N ILE A 147 -4.51 6.78 7.68
CA ILE A 147 -5.62 6.81 8.63
C ILE A 147 -5.39 5.80 9.76
N ARG A 148 -4.64 4.74 9.47
CA ARG A 148 -4.32 3.69 10.42
C ARG A 148 -2.88 3.22 10.25
N ASP A 149 -2.17 3.14 11.36
CA ASP A 149 -0.80 2.64 11.38
C ASP A 149 -0.74 1.12 11.18
N ALA A 150 0.27 0.68 10.42
CA ALA A 150 0.64 -0.73 10.36
C ALA A 150 1.50 -1.06 11.59
N TYR A 151 1.31 -2.25 12.14
CA TYR A 151 2.16 -2.75 13.21
C TYR A 151 3.24 -3.67 12.62
N PRO A 152 4.53 -3.38 12.87
CA PRO A 152 5.62 -4.18 12.34
C PRO A 152 5.52 -5.66 12.73
N LYS A 153 5.64 -6.53 11.75
CA LYS A 153 5.73 -7.99 11.90
C LYS A 153 7.16 -8.49 11.75
N HIS A 154 7.42 -9.68 12.27
CA HIS A 154 8.64 -10.40 11.96
C HIS A 154 8.66 -10.84 10.50
N ARG A 155 9.78 -10.58 9.83
CA ARG A 155 10.00 -11.00 8.44
C ARG A 155 9.95 -12.53 8.35
N LYS A 156 9.12 -13.05 7.44
CA LYS A 156 8.96 -14.49 7.20
C LYS A 156 9.84 -15.04 6.09
N LYS A 157 10.34 -14.16 5.21
CA LYS A 157 11.12 -14.49 4.01
C LYS A 157 12.50 -13.86 4.09
N SER A 158 13.50 -14.44 3.43
CA SER A 158 14.83 -13.83 3.48
C SER A 158 14.84 -12.49 2.74
N MET A 159 15.70 -11.56 3.17
CA MET A 159 15.86 -10.27 2.47
C MET A 159 16.28 -10.49 1.01
N THR A 160 17.21 -11.41 0.77
CA THR A 160 17.68 -11.77 -0.57
C THR A 160 16.55 -12.30 -1.45
N GLU A 161 15.68 -13.17 -0.92
CA GLU A 161 14.51 -13.67 -1.64
C GLU A 161 13.56 -12.55 -2.04
N LEU A 162 13.22 -11.65 -1.11
CA LEU A 162 12.31 -10.54 -1.40
C LEU A 162 12.92 -9.54 -2.40
N LEU A 163 14.20 -9.19 -2.24
CA LEU A 163 14.92 -8.35 -3.21
C LEU A 163 15.00 -9.00 -4.59
N PHE A 164 15.22 -10.32 -4.65
CA PHE A 164 15.19 -11.06 -5.91
C PHE A 164 13.79 -11.06 -6.54
N CYS A 165 12.73 -11.23 -5.73
CA CYS A 165 11.36 -11.11 -6.22
C CYS A 165 11.07 -9.72 -6.78
N MET A 166 11.52 -8.66 -6.08
CA MET A 166 11.41 -7.27 -6.53
C MET A 166 12.19 -7.00 -7.82
N LEU A 167 13.40 -7.56 -7.95
CA LEU A 167 14.23 -7.44 -9.16
C LEU A 167 13.60 -8.14 -10.36
N ARG A 168 12.93 -9.28 -10.11
CA ARG A 168 12.26 -10.07 -11.15
C ARG A 168 10.95 -9.42 -11.62
N SER A 169 10.26 -8.71 -10.74
CA SER A 169 9.07 -7.94 -11.09
C SER A 169 9.42 -6.71 -11.92
N GLY A 170 8.55 -6.32 -12.86
CA GLY A 170 8.83 -5.24 -13.82
C GLY A 170 9.30 -5.71 -15.20
N ARG A 171 9.02 -6.97 -15.55
CA ARG A 171 8.95 -7.43 -16.95
C ARG A 171 7.49 -7.56 -17.37
#